data_AF-A0A821IFT1-F1
#
_entry.id   AF-A0A821IFT1-F1
#
_cell.length_a   1.000
_cell.length_b   1.000
_cell.length_c   1.000
_cell.angle_alpha   90.00
_cell.angle_beta   90.00
_cell.angle_gamma   90.00
#
_symmetry.space_group_name_H-M   'P 1'
#
loop_
_entity.id
_entity.type
_entity.pdbx_description
1 polymer ?
#
loop_
_entity_poly.entity_id
_entity_poly.type
_entity_poly.pdbx_seq_one_letter_code
_entity_poly.pdbx_strand_id
1 'polypeptide(L)'
;EELAGRNLYHCVHPSDVSEFSKAWAKKDAGDSLIPTNNIEQQNSQSRGRTFLCRMRTNDESSPYVTMIVSVALHRDSSGSDKTFLICIARRPPLNELKDKPALLGFDQFSSRINLQYDIESLDSSHMKCETIDMNFKGKNFRDYVHVNDIPLINRHFQEGKN
;
A
#
# COMPACT_ATOMS: atom_id res chain seq x y z
N GLU A 1 -21.95 4.87 -3.93
CA GLU A 1 -21.30 6.18 -3.66
C GLU A 1 -21.17 6.57 -2.17
N GLU A 2 -21.40 5.70 -1.18
CA GLU A 2 -21.63 6.17 0.20
C GLU A 2 -20.48 5.93 1.21
N LEU A 3 -19.22 6.06 0.81
CA LEU A 3 -18.08 5.86 1.74
C LEU A 3 -17.18 7.09 1.91
N ALA A 4 -17.15 8.00 0.94
CA ALA A 4 -16.36 9.21 1.03
C ALA A 4 -16.84 10.10 2.20
N GLY A 5 -15.89 10.63 2.98
CA GLY A 5 -16.18 11.46 4.15
C GLY A 5 -16.70 10.71 5.38
N ARG A 6 -16.95 9.40 5.29
CA ARG A 6 -17.33 8.57 6.44
C ARG A 6 -16.11 7.99 7.14
N ASN A 7 -16.28 7.71 8.43
CA ASN A 7 -15.25 7.05 9.22
C ASN A 7 -15.09 5.59 8.76
N LEU A 8 -13.87 5.22 8.37
CA LEU A 8 -13.51 3.86 7.93
C LEU A 8 -13.94 2.77 8.93
N TYR A 9 -13.91 3.06 10.23
CA TYR A 9 -14.27 2.09 11.27
C TYR A 9 -15.74 1.63 11.20
N HIS A 10 -16.63 2.37 10.54
CA HIS A 10 -18.01 1.91 10.30
C HIS A 10 -18.10 0.78 9.28
N CYS A 11 -17.06 0.61 8.46
CA CYS A 11 -16.98 -0.40 7.41
C CYS A 11 -16.10 -1.57 7.80
N VAL A 12 -15.49 -1.56 8.99
CA VAL A 12 -14.56 -2.57 9.49
C VAL A 12 -15.24 -3.34 10.63
N HIS A 13 -15.06 -4.65 10.65
CA HIS A 13 -15.54 -5.46 11.78
C HIS A 13 -14.87 -4.99 13.08
N PRO A 14 -15.60 -4.79 14.20
CA PRO A 14 -15.06 -4.19 15.42
C PRO A 14 -13.76 -4.85 15.95
N SER A 15 -13.67 -6.18 15.86
CA SER A 15 -12.46 -6.92 16.29
C SER A 15 -11.21 -6.63 15.46
N ASP A 16 -11.37 -6.13 14.23
CA ASP A 16 -10.27 -5.93 13.28
C ASP A 16 -9.80 -4.46 13.24
N VAL A 17 -10.54 -3.55 13.91
CA VAL A 17 -10.23 -2.11 13.98
C VAL A 17 -8.82 -1.85 14.50
N SER A 18 -8.35 -2.67 15.45
CA SER A 18 -7.03 -2.48 16.05
C SER A 18 -5.88 -2.60 15.04
N GLU A 19 -6.06 -3.33 13.94
CA GLU A 19 -5.02 -3.46 12.91
C GLU A 19 -4.73 -2.14 12.19
N PHE A 20 -5.77 -1.33 11.94
CA PHE A 20 -5.60 0.01 11.39
C PHE A 20 -4.91 0.93 12.40
N SER A 21 -5.25 0.86 13.69
CA SER A 21 -4.57 1.64 14.72
C SER A 21 -3.08 1.31 14.78
N LYS A 22 -2.72 0.02 14.66
CA LYS A 22 -1.31 -0.39 14.61
C LYS A 22 -0.59 0.05 13.31
N ALA A 23 -1.32 0.32 12.24
CA ALA A 23 -0.77 0.88 11.00
C ALA A 23 -0.59 2.40 11.06
N TRP A 24 -1.45 3.09 11.82
CA TRP A 24 -1.29 4.51 12.15
C TRP A 24 -0.19 4.76 13.17
N ALA A 25 0.07 3.80 14.05
CA ALA A 25 1.13 3.91 15.05
C ALA A 25 2.46 4.17 14.36
N LYS A 26 3.02 5.38 14.58
CA LYS A 26 4.44 5.62 14.34
C LYS A 26 5.16 4.53 15.13
N LYS A 27 6.06 3.79 14.47
CA LYS A 27 7.04 3.02 15.22
C LYS A 27 7.98 4.07 15.82
N ASP A 28 7.58 4.67 16.94
CA ASP A 28 8.48 5.46 17.76
C ASP A 28 9.64 4.54 18.07
N ALA A 29 10.83 4.96 17.64
CA ALA A 29 12.05 4.21 17.84
C ALA A 29 12.31 4.14 19.35
N GLY A 30 11.88 3.03 19.94
CA GLY A 30 12.08 2.71 21.34
C GLY A 30 12.67 1.32 21.47
N ASP A 31 13.84 1.10 20.87
CA ASP A 31 14.85 0.21 21.44
C ASP A 31 16.20 0.45 20.77
N SER A 32 17.02 1.32 21.35
CA SER A 32 18.49 1.20 21.32
C SER A 32 19.10 2.20 22.29
N LEU A 33 19.41 1.73 23.50
CA LEU A 33 20.38 2.37 24.39
C LEU A 33 21.80 2.14 23.84
N ILE A 34 22.13 2.74 22.70
CA ILE A 34 23.52 2.85 22.25
C ILE A 34 23.78 4.30 21.81
N PRO A 35 24.67 5.04 22.49
CA PRO A 35 25.03 6.39 22.10
C PRO A 35 26.13 6.32 21.04
N THR A 36 25.79 6.55 19.78
CA THR A 36 26.80 6.90 18.77
C THR A 36 26.34 8.11 18.00
N ASN A 37 27.05 9.22 18.26
CA ASN A 37 27.06 10.43 17.47
C ASN A 37 27.21 10.10 15.98
N ASN A 38 26.24 10.48 15.16
CA ASN A 38 26.45 11.27 13.95
C ASN A 38 25.11 11.65 13.32
N ILE A 39 25.08 12.87 12.82
CA ILE A 39 23.95 13.57 12.22
C ILE A 39 23.61 12.88 10.90
N GLU A 40 22.53 12.09 10.88
CA GLU A 40 21.79 11.79 9.66
C GLU A 40 20.31 12.03 9.94
N GLN A 41 19.73 12.93 9.13
CA GLN A 41 18.32 13.29 9.18
C GLN A 41 17.46 12.04 9.21
N GLN A 42 16.57 11.99 10.20
CA GLN A 42 15.55 10.97 10.39
C GLN A 42 14.68 10.83 9.14
N ASN A 43 15.09 9.98 8.21
CA ASN A 43 14.23 9.48 7.15
C ASN A 43 13.27 8.48 7.79
N SER A 44 12.26 9.01 8.48
CA SER A 44 11.16 8.25 9.08
C SER A 44 10.21 7.77 7.97
N GLN A 45 10.75 6.93 7.08
CA GLN A 45 10.02 6.26 6.01
C GLN A 45 9.09 5.21 6.64
N SER A 46 7.80 5.37 6.36
CA SER A 46 6.74 4.53 6.91
C SER A 46 6.74 3.15 6.27
N ARG A 47 7.03 2.12 7.05
CA ARG A 47 6.87 0.72 6.60
C ARG A 47 5.38 0.43 6.41
N GLY A 48 4.99 0.07 5.19
CA GLY A 48 3.65 -0.43 4.91
C GLY A 48 3.34 -1.71 5.70
N ARG A 49 2.06 -1.98 5.92
CA ARG A 49 1.58 -3.17 6.63
C ARG A 49 0.50 -3.87 5.82
N THR A 50 0.41 -5.19 5.97
CA THR A 50 -0.71 -5.95 5.41
C THR A 50 -1.28 -6.90 6.45
N PHE A 51 -2.61 -6.96 6.50
CA PHE A 51 -3.38 -7.81 7.40
C PHE A 51 -4.68 -8.26 6.74
N LEU A 52 -5.32 -9.26 7.33
CA LEU A 52 -6.70 -9.60 7.00
C LEU A 52 -7.64 -8.71 7.78
N CYS A 53 -8.67 -8.23 7.10
CA CYS A 53 -9.71 -7.40 7.69
C CYS A 53 -11.06 -7.82 7.14
N ARG A 54 -12.05 -7.97 8.02
CA ARG A 54 -13.44 -8.15 7.61
C ARG A 54 -14.05 -6.78 7.35
N MET A 55 -14.51 -6.56 6.13
CA MET A 55 -15.18 -5.33 5.72
C MET A 55 -16.68 -5.56 5.53
N ARG A 56 -17.49 -4.59 5.92
CA ARG A 56 -18.95 -4.67 5.85
C ARG A 56 -19.41 -4.78 4.39
N THR A 57 -20.34 -5.68 4.13
CA THR A 57 -21.01 -5.82 2.82
C THR A 57 -22.39 -5.17 2.89
N ASN A 58 -23.03 -5.01 1.72
CA ASN A 58 -24.43 -4.63 1.65
C ASN A 58 -25.38 -5.85 1.76
N ASP A 59 -24.83 -7.05 1.97
CA ASP A 59 -25.59 -8.30 2.03
C ASP A 59 -25.85 -8.67 3.49
N GLU A 60 -27.10 -8.54 3.94
CA GLU A 60 -27.52 -8.84 5.31
C GLU A 60 -27.32 -10.32 5.69
N SER A 61 -27.24 -11.23 4.70
CA SER A 61 -26.99 -12.66 4.95
C SER A 61 -25.52 -12.98 5.23
N SER A 62 -24.61 -12.12 4.76
CA SER A 62 -23.17 -12.21 4.99
C SER A 62 -22.62 -10.81 5.23
N PRO A 63 -22.88 -10.22 6.41
CA PRO A 63 -22.67 -8.79 6.65
C PRO A 63 -21.20 -8.36 6.58
N TYR A 64 -20.27 -9.32 6.52
CA TYR A 64 -18.84 -9.07 6.41
C TYR A 64 -18.17 -10.01 5.41
N VAL A 65 -17.24 -9.46 4.62
CA VAL A 65 -16.36 -10.22 3.74
C VAL A 65 -14.91 -10.05 4.19
N THR A 66 -14.13 -11.13 4.17
CA THR A 66 -12.70 -11.07 4.46
C THR A 66 -11.96 -10.45 3.29
N MET A 67 -11.12 -9.46 3.59
CA MET A 67 -10.28 -8.72 2.65
C MET A 67 -8.82 -8.81 3.09
N ILE A 68 -7.90 -8.86 2.13
CA ILE A 68 -6.49 -8.57 2.34
C ILE A 68 -6.33 -7.07 2.18
N VAL A 69 -5.86 -6.41 3.23
CA VAL A 69 -5.72 -4.96 3.32
C VAL A 69 -4.25 -4.61 3.47
N SER A 70 -3.73 -3.84 2.52
CA SER A 70 -2.38 -3.29 2.51
C SER A 70 -2.43 -1.79 2.72
N VAL A 71 -1.67 -1.30 3.67
CA VAL A 71 -1.68 0.11 4.08
C VAL A 71 -0.29 0.69 4.11
N ALA A 72 -0.15 1.94 3.66
CA ALA A 72 1.08 2.70 3.74
C ALA A 72 0.76 4.12 4.23
N LEU A 73 1.60 4.65 5.12
CA LEU A 73 1.45 6.02 5.58
C LEU A 73 2.04 6.95 4.51
N HIS A 74 1.32 8.00 4.15
CA HIS A 74 1.80 9.02 3.23
C HIS A 74 1.78 10.36 3.93
N ARG A 75 2.93 11.04 3.95
CA ARG A 75 3.03 12.42 4.43
C ARG A 75 3.05 13.34 3.23
N ASP A 76 2.13 14.30 3.23
CA ASP A 76 2.10 15.31 2.19
C ASP A 76 3.32 16.24 2.34
N SER A 77 4.15 16.30 1.31
CA SER A 77 5.36 17.12 1.28
C SER A 77 5.09 18.56 0.80
N SER A 78 3.85 18.91 0.48
CA SER A 78 3.47 20.24 -0.06
C SER A 78 3.31 21.33 1.01
N GLY A 79 3.73 21.07 2.25
CA GLY A 79 3.67 22.02 3.37
C GLY A 79 2.40 21.93 4.21
N SER A 80 1.52 20.96 3.94
CA SER A 80 0.47 20.58 4.88
C SER A 80 0.99 19.46 5.78
N ASP A 81 0.93 19.62 7.12
CA ASP A 81 1.31 18.57 8.09
C ASP A 81 0.30 17.40 8.12
N LYS A 82 -0.38 17.14 7.01
CA LYS A 82 -1.38 16.10 6.89
C LYS A 82 -0.71 14.78 6.60
N THR A 83 -1.08 13.78 7.39
CA THR A 83 -0.67 12.40 7.22
C THR A 83 -1.88 11.58 6.80
N PHE A 84 -1.74 10.82 5.71
CA PHE A 84 -2.76 9.98 5.12
C PHE A 84 -2.37 8.52 5.25
N LEU A 85 -3.35 7.63 5.33
CA LEU A 85 -3.13 6.20 5.16
C LEU A 85 -3.67 5.81 3.78
N ILE A 86 -2.76 5.45 2.88
CA ILE A 86 -3.12 4.89 1.57
C ILE A 86 -3.40 3.41 1.78
N CYS A 87 -4.57 2.94 1.34
CA CYS A 87 -5.05 1.58 1.55
C CYS A 87 -5.41 0.91 0.22
N ILE A 88 -4.96 -0.32 0.02
CA ILE A 88 -5.38 -1.21 -1.06
C ILE A 88 -6.06 -2.41 -0.41
N ALA A 89 -7.35 -2.58 -0.67
CA ALA A 89 -8.13 -3.71 -0.18
C ALA A 89 -8.53 -4.62 -1.35
N ARG A 90 -8.16 -5.90 -1.27
CA ARG A 90 -8.54 -6.92 -2.26
C ARG A 90 -9.20 -8.12 -1.59
N ARG A 91 -10.12 -8.79 -2.30
CA ARG A 91 -10.62 -10.09 -1.84
C ARG A 91 -9.50 -11.14 -2.00
N PRO A 92 -9.27 -12.00 -1.00
CA PRO A 92 -8.39 -13.14 -1.18
C PRO A 92 -8.96 -14.07 -2.26
N PRO A 93 -8.14 -14.62 -3.17
CA PRO A 93 -8.52 -15.73 -4.03
C PRO A 93 -9.07 -16.89 -3.20
N LEU A 94 -10.07 -17.60 -3.73
CA LEU A 94 -10.73 -18.73 -3.06
C LEU A 94 -9.74 -19.82 -2.58
N ASN A 95 -8.59 -19.93 -3.22
CA ASN A 95 -7.55 -20.91 -2.90
C ASN A 95 -6.57 -20.44 -1.81
N GLU A 96 -6.45 -19.13 -1.54
CA GLU A 96 -5.55 -18.57 -0.51
C GLU A 96 -6.11 -18.70 0.92
N LEU A 97 -7.38 -19.10 1.09
CA LEU A 97 -8.01 -19.20 2.42
C LEU A 97 -7.89 -20.59 3.06
N LYS A 98 -7.55 -21.63 2.28
CA LYS A 98 -7.49 -23.03 2.76
C LYS A 98 -6.14 -23.38 3.38
N ASP A 99 -5.07 -22.95 2.75
CA ASP A 99 -3.73 -23.00 3.30
C ASP A 99 -3.44 -21.60 3.82
N LYS A 100 -3.12 -21.48 5.13
CA LYS A 100 -2.81 -20.22 5.84
C LYS A 100 -2.53 -19.10 4.84
N PRO A 101 -3.42 -18.09 4.70
CA PRO A 101 -3.27 -17.08 3.67
C PRO A 101 -1.85 -16.61 3.74
N ALA A 102 -1.10 -16.89 2.68
CA ALA A 102 0.24 -16.39 2.56
C ALA A 102 0.01 -14.89 2.49
N LEU A 103 0.05 -14.25 3.67
CA LEU A 103 0.30 -12.84 3.85
C LEU A 103 1.74 -12.68 3.37
N LEU A 104 1.95 -12.91 2.08
CA LEU A 104 3.18 -12.67 1.35
C LEU A 104 3.52 -11.26 1.79
N GLY A 105 4.59 -11.15 2.58
CA GLY A 105 5.06 -9.86 3.03
C GLY A 105 5.12 -8.97 1.80
N PHE A 106 4.45 -7.82 1.86
CA PHE A 106 4.37 -6.97 0.70
C PHE A 106 5.75 -6.42 0.43
N ASP A 107 6.36 -6.92 -0.63
CA ASP A 107 7.43 -6.22 -1.29
C ASP A 107 6.79 -5.10 -2.08
N GLN A 108 6.84 -3.93 -1.47
CA GLN A 108 6.29 -2.72 -2.04
C GLN A 108 7.43 -1.87 -2.56
N PHE A 109 7.28 -1.37 -3.77
CA PHE A 109 8.05 -0.24 -4.26
C PHE A 109 7.08 0.84 -4.70
N SER A 110 7.55 2.07 -4.75
CA SER A 110 6.83 3.19 -5.34
C SER A 110 7.58 3.65 -6.58
N SER A 111 6.88 4.00 -7.66
CA SER A 111 7.50 4.57 -8.85
C SER A 111 6.80 5.86 -9.25
N ARG A 112 7.56 6.86 -9.69
CA ARG A 112 7.01 8.01 -10.42
C ARG A 112 7.09 7.70 -11.91
N ILE A 113 5.96 7.83 -12.60
CA ILE A 113 5.82 7.57 -14.03
C ILE A 113 5.25 8.83 -14.69
N ASN A 114 5.84 9.26 -15.80
CA ASN A 114 5.37 10.43 -16.55
C ASN A 114 4.17 10.09 -17.46
N LEU A 115 3.65 11.09 -18.19
CA LEU A 115 2.51 10.90 -19.09
C LEU A 115 2.81 10.06 -20.35
N GLN A 116 4.10 9.85 -20.64
CA GLN A 116 4.63 9.01 -21.71
C GLN A 116 4.95 7.58 -21.22
N TYR A 117 4.60 7.25 -19.98
CA TYR A 117 4.86 5.97 -19.32
C TYR A 117 6.33 5.72 -18.96
N ASP A 118 7.20 6.74 -19.02
CA ASP A 118 8.60 6.58 -18.61
C ASP A 118 8.73 6.67 -17.10
N ILE A 119 9.55 5.79 -16.53
CA ILE A 119 9.82 5.72 -15.10
C ILE A 119 10.84 6.81 -14.73
N GLU A 120 10.41 7.84 -14.01
CA GLU A 120 11.27 8.96 -13.60
C GLU A 120 12.07 8.64 -12.32
N SER A 121 11.46 7.91 -11.41
CA SER A 121 12.09 7.47 -10.17
C SER A 121 11.43 6.20 -9.63
N LEU A 122 12.19 5.46 -8.81
CA LEU A 122 11.78 4.26 -8.11
C LEU A 122 12.27 4.35 -6.67
N ASP A 123 11.39 4.11 -5.70
CA ASP A 123 11.71 3.89 -4.31
C ASP A 123 11.41 2.41 -3.98
N SER A 124 12.47 1.62 -3.91
CA SER A 124 12.42 0.19 -3.57
C SER A 124 12.87 -0.09 -2.14
N SER A 125 12.98 0.93 -1.28
CA SER A 125 13.44 0.78 0.11
C SER A 125 12.56 -0.14 0.97
N HIS A 126 11.38 -0.50 0.47
CA HIS A 126 10.41 -1.39 1.12
C HIS A 126 10.29 -2.77 0.44
N MET A 127 11.13 -3.07 -0.57
CA MET A 127 11.23 -4.40 -1.16
C MET A 127 12.25 -5.25 -0.41
N LYS A 128 11.86 -6.47 -0.06
CA LYS A 128 12.76 -7.53 0.45
C LYS A 128 13.31 -8.40 -0.68
N CYS A 129 12.70 -8.36 -1.86
CA CYS A 129 13.16 -9.08 -3.04
C CYS A 129 14.42 -8.41 -3.63
N GLU A 130 15.58 -9.02 -3.38
CA GLU A 130 16.90 -8.58 -3.87
C GLU A 130 17.14 -8.89 -5.37
N THR A 131 16.24 -9.63 -6.03
CA THR A 131 16.46 -10.13 -7.40
C THR A 131 15.96 -9.22 -8.51
N ILE A 132 15.32 -8.09 -8.21
CA ILE A 132 14.85 -7.16 -9.25
C ILE A 132 15.97 -6.16 -9.59
N ASP A 133 16.44 -6.18 -10.83
CA ASP A 133 17.36 -5.17 -11.36
C ASP A 133 16.67 -3.79 -11.35
N MET A 134 17.01 -2.96 -10.36
CA MET A 134 16.36 -1.68 -10.08
C MET A 134 16.72 -0.56 -11.07
N ASN A 135 17.47 -0.85 -12.15
CA ASN A 135 17.83 0.16 -13.14
C ASN A 135 16.68 0.44 -14.12
N PHE A 136 15.57 0.98 -13.61
CA PHE A 136 14.34 1.27 -14.36
C PHE A 136 14.23 2.71 -14.82
N LYS A 137 15.05 3.62 -14.28
CA LYS A 137 14.96 5.05 -14.58
C LYS A 137 15.16 5.31 -16.08
N GLY A 138 14.22 6.03 -16.69
CA GLY A 138 14.22 6.37 -18.11
C GLY A 138 13.74 5.25 -19.04
N LYS A 139 13.36 4.09 -18.50
CA LYS A 139 12.76 3.00 -19.29
C LYS A 139 11.24 3.14 -19.31
N ASN A 140 10.62 2.59 -20.35
CA ASN A 140 9.17 2.64 -20.47
C ASN A 140 8.54 1.57 -19.57
N PHE A 141 7.59 1.97 -18.72
CA PHE A 141 6.88 1.07 -17.81
C PHE A 141 6.20 -0.09 -18.55
N ARG A 142 5.72 0.12 -19.77
CA ARG A 142 5.02 -0.91 -20.55
C ARG A 142 5.91 -2.08 -20.94
N ASP A 143 7.23 -1.89 -21.01
CA ASP A 143 8.20 -2.94 -21.32
C ASP A 143 8.25 -4.01 -20.20
N TYR A 144 7.75 -3.68 -19.02
CA TYR A 144 7.72 -4.54 -17.83
C TYR A 144 6.36 -5.14 -17.54
N VAL A 145 5.38 -4.86 -18.38
CA VAL A 145 4.00 -5.33 -18.24
C VAL A 145 3.78 -6.49 -19.21
N HIS A 146 3.07 -7.52 -18.76
CA HIS A 146 2.66 -8.60 -19.65
C HIS A 146 1.78 -8.06 -20.78
N VAL A 147 2.03 -8.48 -22.02
CA VAL A 147 1.38 -7.92 -23.24
C VAL A 147 -0.16 -7.90 -23.16
N ASN A 148 -0.74 -8.92 -22.51
CA ASN A 148 -2.20 -9.02 -22.33
C ASN A 148 -2.79 -7.94 -21.40
N ASP A 149 -1.99 -7.35 -20.52
CA ASP A 149 -2.44 -6.37 -19.52
C ASP A 149 -2.28 -4.92 -20.00
N ILE A 150 -1.52 -4.69 -21.08
CA ILE A 150 -1.31 -3.35 -21.66
C ILE A 150 -2.64 -2.62 -21.96
N PRO A 151 -3.67 -3.24 -22.55
CA PRO A 151 -4.95 -2.57 -22.80
C PRO A 151 -5.62 -2.06 -21.52
N LEU A 152 -5.53 -2.83 -20.43
CA LEU A 152 -6.13 -2.48 -19.14
C LEU A 152 -5.40 -1.32 -18.47
N ILE A 153 -4.07 -1.33 -18.51
CA ILE A 153 -3.24 -0.23 -17.98
C ILE A 153 -3.49 1.06 -18.75
N ASN A 154 -3.57 0.99 -20.09
CA ASN A 154 -3.84 2.16 -20.93
C ASN A 154 -5.17 2.81 -20.58
N ARG A 155 -6.21 2.00 -20.32
CA ARG A 155 -7.51 2.50 -19.89
C ARG A 155 -7.40 3.29 -18.57
N HIS A 156 -6.71 2.75 -17.57
CA HIS A 156 -6.54 3.45 -16.28
C HIS A 156 -5.78 4.78 -16.39
N PHE A 157 -4.75 4.85 -17.23
CA PHE A 157 -4.02 6.10 -17.46
C PHE A 157 -4.84 7.17 -18.21
N GLN A 158 -5.85 6.76 -18.98
CA GLN A 158 -6.79 7.68 -19.62
C GLN A 158 -7.88 8.15 -18.66
N GLU A 159 -8.38 7.26 -17.78
CA GLU A 159 -9.39 7.59 -16.77
C GLU A 159 -8.90 8.67 -15.79
N GLY A 160 -7.60 8.71 -15.46
CA GLY A 160 -7.01 9.74 -14.59
C GLY A 160 -6.79 11.12 -15.23
N LYS A 161 -7.19 11.32 -16.51
CA LYS A 161 -7.08 12.60 -17.23
C LYS A 161 -8.39 13.39 -17.31
N ASN A 162 -9.50 12.81 -16.84
CA ASN A 162 -10.83 13.45 -16.78
C ASN A 162 -11.11 13.94 -15.36
#